data_AF-A0A645AN95-F1
#
_entry.id   AF-A0A645AN95-F1
#
_cell.length_a   1.000
_cell.length_b   1.000
_cell.length_c   1.000
_cell.angle_alpha   90.00
_cell.angle_beta   90.00
_cell.angle_gamma   90.00
#
_symmetry.space_group_name_H-M   'P 1'
#
loop_
_entity.id
_entity.type
_entity.pdbx_description
1 polymer ?
#
loop_
_entity_poly.entity_id
_entity_poly.type
_entity_poly.pdbx_seq_one_letter_code
_entity_poly.pdbx_strand_id
1 'polypeptide(L)'
;MKALIHCPAQGVEWAGEYFPGLEPYLLRLGNKPFLEYLIDFCVLNGIQTVKIVTDESPLGLENELGNGERWGIELSYGSCAPAVRPLELPSRHARALGDDALLLLSGMFWLHYNCRDFRRVTAAEGTVRRIASGMFLIGGNCDWSALAAVEPAAGEWPGVRVEALASLEDFYNRSMALAHGEAVNYAMPSYNNTPDVYIGQNVSISRTAEVNPPVILGSIVQIGEDTQIGPGTIIGDNSFIDDDTTVAESVIMGNSYVGCHLEILNKIVYRNMIINPRTGLKLDIIDDFVLTSIEDESVRPRVSHLQRLLALLTWMIWIPLWLSLRPWLRIRWKLVECYLSADRKRSIRLKLYIYPGDSMASRWFRRLSLDRFHLLGLAIRGDLRLVGSKIMAVNPENERRLHQFPDYVPGLFSYSEMLGHENDSLQVEMDELYYIYHASFALNWEILRRSLLRNLFKER
;
A
#
# COMPACT_ATOMS: atom_id res chain seq x y z
N MET A 1 -17.62 31.97 -0.33
CA MET A 1 -17.49 31.16 0.91
C MET A 1 -16.23 30.31 0.76
N LYS A 2 -15.42 30.22 1.82
CA LYS A 2 -14.22 29.37 1.89
C LYS A 2 -14.47 28.23 2.88
N ALA A 3 -13.66 27.17 2.85
CA ALA A 3 -13.69 26.14 3.88
C ALA A 3 -12.36 26.00 4.61
N LEU A 4 -12.45 25.71 5.90
CA LEU A 4 -11.33 25.30 6.74
C LEU A 4 -11.67 23.94 7.35
N ILE A 5 -10.88 22.92 7.01
CA ILE A 5 -10.99 21.57 7.55
C ILE A 5 -9.87 21.41 8.58
N HIS A 6 -10.23 21.10 9.81
CA HIS A 6 -9.33 20.85 10.91
C HIS A 6 -9.30 19.37 11.25
N CYS A 7 -8.12 18.77 11.19
CA CYS A 7 -7.85 17.36 11.39
C CYS A 7 -7.02 17.16 12.66
N PRO A 8 -7.61 17.25 13.87
CA PRO A 8 -6.89 17.00 15.11
C PRO A 8 -6.55 15.51 15.29
N ALA A 9 -5.38 15.20 15.84
CA ALA A 9 -5.01 13.84 16.27
C ALA A 9 -5.90 13.34 17.44
N GLN A 10 -6.41 14.26 18.26
CA GLN A 10 -7.31 13.93 19.36
C GLN A 10 -8.67 13.43 18.82
N GLY A 11 -9.11 12.27 19.30
CA GLY A 11 -10.40 11.66 18.93
C GLY A 11 -10.32 10.66 17.77
N VAL A 12 -9.14 10.51 17.13
CA VAL A 12 -8.88 9.50 16.10
C VAL A 12 -7.83 8.46 16.52
N GLU A 13 -7.48 8.41 17.80
CA GLU A 13 -6.50 7.47 18.37
C GLU A 13 -6.84 6.00 18.07
N TRP A 14 -8.14 5.66 18.06
CA TRP A 14 -8.63 4.34 17.73
C TRP A 14 -8.18 3.91 16.33
N ALA A 15 -8.16 4.82 15.35
CA ALA A 15 -7.76 4.50 13.99
C ALA A 15 -6.28 4.06 13.93
N GLY A 16 -5.39 4.80 14.60
CA GLY A 16 -3.97 4.43 14.69
C GLY A 16 -3.73 3.13 15.45
N GLU A 17 -4.59 2.79 16.42
CA GLU A 17 -4.51 1.54 17.17
C GLU A 17 -4.88 0.31 16.31
N TYR A 18 -5.92 0.41 15.49
CA TYR A 18 -6.41 -0.71 14.66
C TYR A 18 -5.75 -0.76 13.27
N PHE A 19 -5.30 0.37 12.75
CA PHE A 19 -4.74 0.50 11.40
C PHE A 19 -3.37 1.19 11.43
N PRO A 20 -2.33 0.55 12.01
CA PRO A 20 -1.02 1.15 12.13
C PRO A 20 -0.41 1.49 10.76
N GLY A 21 0.14 2.70 10.65
CA GLY A 21 0.77 3.22 9.42
C GLY A 21 -0.20 3.82 8.40
N LEU A 22 -1.51 3.89 8.70
CA LEU A 22 -2.45 4.70 7.94
C LEU A 22 -2.72 6.03 8.63
N GLU A 23 -2.77 7.09 7.83
CA GLU A 23 -3.24 8.41 8.26
C GLU A 23 -4.75 8.35 8.58
N PRO A 24 -5.20 8.66 9.82
CA PRO A 24 -6.59 8.46 10.23
C PRO A 24 -7.63 9.17 9.35
N TYR A 25 -7.33 10.38 8.90
CA TYR A 25 -8.22 11.17 8.05
C TYR A 25 -8.23 10.73 6.58
N LEU A 26 -7.33 9.81 6.20
CA LEU A 26 -7.31 9.16 4.89
C LEU A 26 -7.88 7.73 4.95
N LEU A 27 -8.43 7.31 6.08
CA LEU A 27 -9.15 6.05 6.18
C LEU A 27 -10.26 5.99 5.11
N ARG A 28 -10.27 4.88 4.37
CA ARG A 28 -11.16 4.70 3.24
C ARG A 28 -12.47 4.06 3.69
N LEU A 29 -13.58 4.74 3.42
CA LEU A 29 -14.94 4.26 3.62
C LEU A 29 -15.52 4.02 2.23
N GLY A 30 -15.83 2.76 1.89
CA GLY A 30 -16.25 2.39 0.53
C GLY A 30 -15.19 2.76 -0.54
N ASN A 31 -13.92 2.47 -0.27
CA ASN A 31 -12.74 2.75 -1.12
C ASN A 31 -12.43 4.22 -1.41
N LYS A 32 -13.16 5.15 -0.79
CA LYS A 32 -12.92 6.58 -0.86
C LYS A 32 -12.37 7.12 0.46
N PRO A 33 -11.27 7.91 0.48
CA PRO A 33 -10.74 8.49 1.71
C PRO A 33 -11.78 9.41 2.39
N PHE A 34 -11.81 9.39 3.72
CA PHE A 34 -12.74 10.19 4.53
C PHE A 34 -12.75 11.68 4.14
N LEU A 35 -11.57 12.30 4.02
CA LEU A 35 -11.46 13.72 3.64
C LEU A 35 -12.08 14.05 2.28
N GLU A 36 -12.08 13.11 1.32
CA GLU A 36 -12.70 13.37 0.03
C GLU A 36 -14.21 13.55 0.15
N TYR A 37 -14.89 12.92 1.11
CA TYR A 37 -16.31 13.16 1.37
C TYR A 37 -16.60 14.58 1.88
N LEU A 38 -15.69 15.15 2.68
CA LEU A 38 -15.78 16.53 3.15
C LEU A 38 -15.47 17.53 2.02
N ILE A 39 -14.48 17.20 1.18
CA ILE A 39 -14.13 18.01 0.01
C ILE A 39 -15.29 18.05 -0.99
N ASP A 40 -15.87 16.89 -1.32
CA ASP A 40 -17.06 16.80 -2.16
C ASP A 40 -18.21 17.66 -1.62
N PHE A 41 -18.45 17.62 -0.31
CA PHE A 41 -19.46 18.44 0.34
C PHE A 41 -19.16 19.95 0.16
N CYS A 42 -17.90 20.35 0.24
CA CYS A 42 -17.48 21.74 -0.02
C CYS A 42 -17.72 22.12 -1.50
N VAL A 43 -17.38 21.24 -2.43
CA VAL A 43 -17.58 21.44 -3.88
C VAL A 43 -19.06 21.57 -4.22
N LEU A 44 -19.93 20.72 -3.65
CA LEU A 44 -21.38 20.79 -3.83
C LEU A 44 -21.95 22.13 -3.36
N ASN A 45 -21.34 22.73 -2.32
CA ASN A 45 -21.65 24.06 -1.83
C ASN A 45 -21.13 25.22 -2.69
N GLY A 46 -20.35 24.94 -3.73
CA GLY A 46 -19.72 25.95 -4.57
C GLY A 46 -18.51 26.63 -3.91
N ILE A 47 -17.89 25.99 -2.92
CA ILE A 47 -16.64 26.46 -2.31
C ILE A 47 -15.49 26.15 -3.27
N GLN A 48 -14.68 27.17 -3.58
CA GLN A 48 -13.55 27.06 -4.51
C GLN A 48 -12.18 26.96 -3.83
N THR A 49 -12.09 27.35 -2.55
CA THR A 49 -10.84 27.34 -1.80
C THR A 49 -11.05 26.62 -0.48
N VAL A 50 -10.29 25.57 -0.24
CA VAL A 50 -10.37 24.73 0.95
C VAL A 50 -8.98 24.64 1.57
N LYS A 51 -8.88 24.93 2.86
CA LYS A 51 -7.63 24.80 3.62
C LYS A 51 -7.76 23.66 4.62
N ILE A 52 -6.83 22.71 4.57
CA ILE A 52 -6.74 21.59 5.51
C ILE A 52 -5.64 21.89 6.52
N VAL A 53 -5.96 21.79 7.81
CA VAL A 53 -5.05 22.06 8.91
C VAL A 53 -5.00 20.87 9.84
N THR A 54 -3.80 20.39 10.14
CA THR A 54 -3.56 19.27 11.06
C THR A 54 -2.60 19.69 12.17
N ASP A 55 -2.67 19.06 13.34
CA ASP A 55 -1.67 19.21 14.41
C ASP A 55 -0.42 18.33 14.18
N GLU A 56 -0.44 17.47 13.17
CA GLU A 56 0.68 16.65 12.71
C GLU A 56 1.29 17.18 11.39
N SER A 57 2.10 16.35 10.72
CA SER A 57 2.70 16.69 9.43
C SER A 57 1.66 16.62 8.32
N PRO A 58 1.42 17.68 7.53
CA PRO A 58 0.45 17.65 6.44
C PRO A 58 0.94 16.90 5.20
N LEU A 59 2.22 16.48 5.15
CA LEU A 59 2.84 15.89 3.96
C LEU A 59 2.10 14.63 3.47
N GLY A 60 1.61 13.78 4.38
CA GLY A 60 0.83 12.59 4.01
C GLY A 60 -0.49 12.97 3.32
N LEU A 61 -1.18 13.98 3.85
CA LEU A 61 -2.43 14.50 3.26
C LEU A 61 -2.16 15.15 1.90
N GLU A 62 -1.10 15.94 1.78
CA GLU A 62 -0.72 16.62 0.54
C GLU A 62 -0.33 15.64 -0.57
N ASN A 63 0.40 14.58 -0.25
CA ASN A 63 0.78 13.55 -1.21
C ASN A 63 -0.43 12.83 -1.82
N GLU A 64 -1.46 12.56 -1.02
CA GLU A 64 -2.64 11.79 -1.45
C GLU A 64 -3.73 12.67 -2.09
N LEU A 65 -3.99 13.85 -1.53
CA LEU A 65 -5.05 14.75 -2.00
C LEU A 65 -4.55 15.75 -3.06
N GLY A 66 -3.25 16.05 -3.10
CA GLY A 66 -2.66 16.99 -4.05
C GLY A 66 -3.14 18.44 -3.86
N ASN A 67 -3.15 19.23 -4.92
CA ASN A 67 -3.49 20.67 -4.87
C ASN A 67 -4.98 20.99 -5.10
N GLY A 68 -5.83 19.97 -5.25
CA GLY A 68 -7.28 20.16 -5.46
C GLY A 68 -7.74 20.17 -6.92
N GLU A 69 -6.82 20.09 -7.90
CA GLU A 69 -7.16 20.08 -9.33
C GLU A 69 -8.18 19.00 -9.71
N ARG A 70 -8.11 17.82 -9.05
CA ARG A 70 -9.06 16.70 -9.23
C ARG A 70 -10.52 17.10 -9.03
N TRP A 71 -10.78 18.08 -8.16
CA TRP A 71 -12.12 18.58 -7.83
C TRP A 71 -12.41 19.96 -8.44
N GLY A 72 -11.45 20.57 -9.15
CA GLY A 72 -11.58 21.93 -9.66
C GLY A 72 -11.59 23.02 -8.58
N ILE A 73 -10.93 22.76 -7.44
CA ILE A 73 -10.79 23.71 -6.32
C ILE A 73 -9.31 23.90 -5.97
N GLU A 74 -9.01 24.93 -5.19
CA GLU A 74 -7.70 25.14 -4.59
C GLU A 74 -7.65 24.49 -3.20
N LEU A 75 -6.82 23.44 -3.05
CA LEU A 75 -6.47 22.87 -1.75
C LEU A 75 -5.15 23.43 -1.26
N SER A 76 -5.14 23.86 0.00
CA SER A 76 -3.92 24.28 0.69
C SER A 76 -3.81 23.60 2.05
N TYR A 77 -2.58 23.42 2.53
CA TYR A 77 -2.29 22.69 3.76
C TYR A 77 -1.63 23.60 4.80
N GLY A 78 -1.75 23.23 6.06
CA GLY A 78 -1.06 23.91 7.15
C GLY A 78 -0.97 23.06 8.41
N SER A 79 -0.05 23.43 9.30
CA SER A 79 0.05 22.84 10.62
C SER A 79 -0.48 23.79 11.69
N CYS A 80 -1.08 23.24 12.74
CA CYS A 80 -1.46 23.98 13.94
C CYS A 80 -0.82 23.38 15.20
N ALA A 81 -0.96 24.08 16.32
CA ALA A 81 -0.61 23.50 17.61
C ALA A 81 -1.62 22.39 17.97
N PRO A 82 -1.22 21.39 18.77
CA PRO A 82 -2.14 20.36 19.25
C PRO A 82 -3.22 20.96 20.15
N ALA A 83 -4.40 20.32 20.17
CA ALA A 83 -5.55 20.67 21.02
C ALA A 83 -6.08 22.11 20.87
N VAL A 84 -5.90 22.74 19.70
CA VAL A 84 -6.48 24.06 19.41
C VAL A 84 -7.99 23.96 19.25
N ARG A 85 -8.73 24.89 19.86
CA ARG A 85 -10.18 24.93 19.71
C ARG A 85 -10.57 25.30 18.27
N PRO A 86 -11.62 24.69 17.67
CA PRO A 86 -11.95 24.93 16.27
C PRO A 86 -12.18 26.41 15.94
N LEU A 87 -12.88 27.16 16.81
CA LEU A 87 -13.17 28.59 16.61
C LEU A 87 -11.98 29.52 16.82
N GLU A 88 -10.84 29.03 17.31
CA GLU A 88 -9.59 29.81 17.39
C GLU A 88 -8.81 29.80 16.05
N LEU A 89 -8.99 28.76 15.24
CA LEU A 89 -8.24 28.57 13.99
C LEU A 89 -8.43 29.69 12.96
N PRO A 90 -9.65 30.24 12.74
CA PRO A 90 -9.85 31.31 11.76
C PRO A 90 -8.98 32.55 12.05
N SER A 91 -8.76 32.90 13.33
CA SER A 91 -7.93 34.04 13.73
C SER A 91 -6.49 33.95 13.20
N ARG A 92 -5.93 32.73 13.15
CA ARG A 92 -4.57 32.44 12.67
C ARG A 92 -4.45 32.46 11.15
N HIS A 93 -5.58 32.40 10.46
CA HIS A 93 -5.68 32.36 9.01
C HIS A 93 -6.45 33.55 8.42
N ALA A 94 -6.70 34.58 9.22
CA ALA A 94 -7.51 35.76 8.84
C ALA A 94 -7.05 36.41 7.52
N ARG A 95 -5.73 36.49 7.27
CA ARG A 95 -5.19 37.06 6.02
C ARG A 95 -5.61 36.28 4.76
N ALA A 96 -5.68 34.96 4.85
CA ALA A 96 -6.08 34.10 3.72
C ALA A 96 -7.61 34.02 3.59
N LEU A 97 -8.33 34.11 4.70
CA LEU A 97 -9.79 34.06 4.75
C LEU A 97 -10.43 35.34 4.23
N GLY A 98 -9.87 36.52 4.53
CA GLY A 98 -10.44 37.80 4.12
C GLY A 98 -11.79 38.05 4.80
N ASP A 99 -12.74 38.62 4.05
CA ASP A 99 -14.10 38.93 4.53
C ASP A 99 -15.15 37.88 4.10
N ASP A 100 -14.71 36.79 3.49
CA ASP A 100 -15.58 35.73 2.99
C ASP A 100 -16.24 34.93 4.13
N ALA A 101 -17.48 34.49 3.90
CA ALA A 101 -18.10 33.48 4.76
C ALA A 101 -17.26 32.19 4.82
N LEU A 102 -17.26 31.51 5.96
CA LEU A 102 -16.43 30.35 6.24
C LEU A 102 -17.27 29.14 6.68
N LEU A 103 -17.03 28.00 6.05
CA LEU A 103 -17.43 26.69 6.54
C LEU A 103 -16.26 26.06 7.31
N LEU A 104 -16.44 25.81 8.60
CA LEU A 104 -15.43 25.18 9.45
C LEU A 104 -15.87 23.75 9.80
N LEU A 105 -15.07 22.77 9.40
CA LEU A 105 -15.24 21.35 9.70
C LEU A 105 -14.07 20.91 10.58
N SER A 106 -14.33 20.28 11.71
CA SER A 106 -13.29 19.92 12.69
C SER A 106 -13.53 18.54 13.28
N GLY A 107 -12.54 17.66 13.16
CA GLY A 107 -12.57 16.29 13.66
C GLY A 107 -13.12 15.28 12.65
N MET A 108 -13.16 14.02 13.07
CA MET A 108 -13.67 12.90 12.28
C MET A 108 -15.13 12.59 12.64
N PHE A 109 -16.02 12.75 11.66
CA PHE A 109 -17.46 12.53 11.79
C PHE A 109 -18.05 12.19 10.43
N TRP A 110 -19.16 11.47 10.39
CA TRP A 110 -19.80 11.14 9.12
C TRP A 110 -20.87 12.17 8.73
N LEU A 111 -20.79 12.67 7.49
CA LEU A 111 -21.80 13.56 6.90
C LEU A 111 -22.79 12.74 6.08
N HIS A 112 -24.03 12.72 6.54
CA HIS A 112 -25.17 12.24 5.76
C HIS A 112 -25.65 13.36 4.85
N TYR A 113 -25.46 13.23 3.54
CA TYR A 113 -26.01 14.12 2.53
C TYR A 113 -26.32 13.34 1.25
N ASN A 114 -27.13 13.92 0.37
CA ASN A 114 -27.40 13.36 -0.94
C ASN A 114 -26.85 14.29 -2.02
N CYS A 115 -25.87 13.82 -2.79
CA CYS A 115 -25.24 14.60 -3.86
C CYS A 115 -26.21 14.92 -5.02
N ARG A 116 -27.28 14.14 -5.19
CA ARG A 116 -28.30 14.32 -6.24
C ARG A 116 -29.40 15.31 -5.87
N ASP A 117 -29.68 15.45 -4.58
CA ASP A 117 -30.67 16.40 -4.03
C ASP A 117 -30.01 17.32 -2.99
N PHE A 118 -28.93 17.99 -3.41
CA PHE A 118 -28.17 18.85 -2.53
C PHE A 118 -28.67 20.30 -2.55
N ARG A 119 -28.94 20.86 -1.37
CA ARG A 119 -29.32 22.27 -1.20
C ARG A 119 -28.18 23.07 -0.58
N ARG A 120 -27.73 24.09 -1.32
CA ARG A 120 -26.70 25.03 -0.85
C ARG A 120 -27.26 25.93 0.24
N VAL A 121 -26.44 26.19 1.26
CA VAL A 121 -26.77 27.12 2.34
C VAL A 121 -25.76 28.27 2.34
N THR A 122 -26.26 29.48 2.55
CA THR A 122 -25.45 30.69 2.72
C THR A 122 -25.45 31.13 4.17
N ALA A 123 -24.29 31.56 4.67
CA ALA A 123 -24.19 32.15 6.00
C ALA A 123 -24.68 33.61 5.97
N ALA A 124 -25.48 34.02 6.96
CA ALA A 124 -25.80 35.43 7.16
C ALA A 124 -24.58 36.17 7.73
N GLU A 125 -24.33 37.40 7.26
CA GLU A 125 -23.19 38.22 7.70
C GLU A 125 -23.15 38.38 9.23
N GLY A 126 -21.95 38.35 9.81
CA GLY A 126 -21.75 38.51 11.26
C GLY A 126 -22.29 37.39 12.14
N THR A 127 -22.86 36.31 11.58
CA THR A 127 -23.43 35.21 12.37
C THR A 127 -22.47 34.04 12.51
N VAL A 128 -22.45 33.42 13.70
CA VAL A 128 -21.71 32.19 13.97
C VAL A 128 -22.72 31.13 14.40
N ARG A 129 -22.87 30.07 13.60
CA ARG A 129 -23.82 29.00 13.86
C ARG A 129 -23.11 27.66 13.96
N ARG A 130 -23.46 26.86 14.96
CA ARG A 130 -23.06 25.45 15.08
C ARG A 130 -24.17 24.58 14.50
N ILE A 131 -23.86 23.89 13.41
CA ILE A 131 -24.79 22.97 12.74
C ILE A 131 -24.80 21.62 13.46
N ALA A 132 -23.62 21.11 13.79
CA ALA A 132 -23.43 19.87 14.53
C ALA A 132 -22.10 19.92 15.30
N SER A 133 -21.78 18.86 16.04
CA SER A 133 -20.47 18.72 16.67
C SER A 133 -19.38 18.76 15.59
N GLY A 134 -18.42 19.68 15.71
CA GLY A 134 -17.35 19.84 14.73
C GLY A 134 -17.72 20.60 13.44
N MET A 135 -18.98 21.01 13.23
CA MET A 135 -19.42 21.72 12.01
C MET A 135 -19.98 23.10 12.34
N PHE A 136 -19.33 24.14 11.84
CA PHE A 136 -19.70 25.53 12.07
C PHE A 136 -19.83 26.29 10.75
N LEU A 137 -20.85 27.16 10.68
CA LEU A 137 -21.08 28.07 9.58
C LEU A 137 -20.92 29.51 10.08
N ILE A 138 -19.98 30.23 9.49
CA ILE A 138 -19.58 31.57 9.90
C ILE A 138 -19.85 32.55 8.76
N GLY A 139 -20.57 33.62 9.05
CA GLY A 139 -20.87 34.72 8.12
C GLY A 139 -19.62 35.45 7.65
N GLY A 140 -19.71 36.10 6.49
CA GLY A 140 -18.69 37.07 6.08
C GLY A 140 -18.67 38.29 7.01
N ASN A 141 -17.64 39.13 6.88
CA ASN A 141 -17.42 40.33 7.69
C ASN A 141 -17.40 40.08 9.22
N CYS A 142 -16.96 38.90 9.66
CA CYS A 142 -16.82 38.58 11.08
C CYS A 142 -15.45 39.03 11.63
N ASP A 143 -15.41 39.45 12.90
CA ASP A 143 -14.16 39.62 13.62
C ASP A 143 -13.57 38.25 13.99
N TRP A 144 -12.63 37.77 13.17
CA TRP A 144 -11.95 36.49 13.35
C TRP A 144 -11.27 36.33 14.70
N SER A 145 -10.85 37.43 15.34
CA SER A 145 -10.15 37.41 16.63
C SER A 145 -11.11 37.19 17.81
N ALA A 146 -12.35 37.66 17.70
CA ALA A 146 -13.37 37.51 18.73
C ALA A 146 -14.02 36.11 18.75
N LEU A 147 -13.91 35.34 17.67
CA LEU A 147 -14.59 34.03 17.51
C LEU A 147 -14.27 33.02 18.61
N ALA A 148 -13.07 33.07 19.18
CA ALA A 148 -12.66 32.16 20.25
C ALA A 148 -13.54 32.27 21.52
N ALA A 149 -14.14 33.43 21.75
CA ALA A 149 -15.01 33.72 22.89
C ALA A 149 -16.51 33.70 22.54
N VAL A 150 -16.87 33.50 21.28
CA VAL A 150 -18.26 33.48 20.83
C VAL A 150 -18.88 32.12 21.14
N GLU A 151 -20.03 32.13 21.83
CA GLU A 151 -20.90 30.96 21.91
C GLU A 151 -21.74 30.88 20.63
N PRO A 152 -21.55 29.85 19.79
CA PRO A 152 -22.23 29.75 18.51
C PRO A 152 -23.70 29.42 18.71
N ALA A 153 -24.58 30.15 18.02
CA ALA A 153 -26.01 29.85 18.01
C ALA A 153 -26.27 28.49 17.35
N ALA A 154 -27.35 27.80 17.73
CA ALA A 154 -27.77 26.60 17.03
C ALA A 154 -28.16 26.96 15.57
N GLY A 155 -27.68 26.17 14.62
CA GLY A 155 -28.07 26.26 13.22
C GLY A 155 -28.53 24.90 12.70
N GLU A 156 -29.25 24.92 11.59
CA GLU A 156 -29.68 23.73 10.88
C GLU A 156 -29.19 23.79 9.45
N TRP A 157 -28.94 22.61 8.87
CA TRP A 157 -28.62 22.46 7.47
C TRP A 157 -29.63 21.49 6.83
N PRO A 158 -30.53 21.97 5.96
CA PRO A 158 -31.57 21.13 5.39
C PRO A 158 -31.00 19.93 4.64
N GLY A 159 -31.43 18.72 5.02
CA GLY A 159 -31.01 17.48 4.36
C GLY A 159 -29.61 16.98 4.74
N VAL A 160 -28.94 17.63 5.71
CA VAL A 160 -27.63 17.19 6.20
C VAL A 160 -27.77 16.74 7.66
N ARG A 161 -27.25 15.54 7.96
CA ARG A 161 -27.13 15.03 9.33
C ARG A 161 -25.69 14.65 9.59
N VAL A 162 -25.27 14.73 10.86
CA VAL A 162 -23.91 14.40 11.27
C VAL A 162 -23.98 13.29 12.31
N GLU A 163 -23.14 12.27 12.13
CA GLU A 163 -22.99 11.15 13.05
C GLU A 163 -21.53 11.08 13.52
N ALA A 164 -21.31 10.59 14.75
CA ALA A 164 -19.96 10.39 15.25
C ALA A 164 -19.27 9.25 14.49
N LEU A 165 -17.98 9.40 14.24
CA LEU A 165 -17.13 8.34 13.68
C LEU A 165 -15.89 8.23 14.57
N ALA A 166 -16.09 7.64 15.75
CA ALA A 166 -15.15 7.71 16.87
C ALA A 166 -14.67 6.34 17.36
N SER A 167 -15.09 5.26 16.69
CA SER A 167 -14.73 3.89 17.05
C SER A 167 -14.62 2.98 15.83
N LEU A 168 -13.96 1.83 16.02
CA LEU A 168 -13.89 0.77 15.03
C LEU A 168 -15.28 0.26 14.63
N GLU A 169 -16.19 0.12 15.60
CA GLU A 169 -17.56 -0.32 15.34
C GLU A 169 -18.32 0.70 14.49
N ASP A 170 -18.14 2.00 14.74
CA ASP A 170 -18.72 3.06 13.89
C ASP A 170 -18.17 2.98 12.46
N PHE A 171 -16.86 2.80 12.31
CA PHE A 171 -16.21 2.64 10.99
C PHE A 171 -16.79 1.45 10.22
N TYR A 172 -16.92 0.30 10.88
CA TYR A 172 -17.50 -0.88 10.27
C TYR A 172 -18.96 -0.67 9.89
N ASN A 173 -19.78 -0.16 10.82
CA ASN A 173 -21.21 0.06 10.59
C ASN A 173 -21.45 1.08 9.46
N ARG A 174 -20.65 2.15 9.38
CA ARG A 174 -20.72 3.10 8.27
C ARG A 174 -20.28 2.48 6.95
N SER A 175 -19.23 1.66 6.96
CA SER A 175 -18.80 0.91 5.77
C SER A 175 -19.90 -0.03 5.27
N MET A 176 -20.55 -0.77 6.16
CA MET A 176 -21.68 -1.64 5.80
C MET A 176 -22.88 -0.84 5.31
N ALA A 177 -23.20 0.30 5.93
CA ALA A 177 -24.29 1.17 5.46
C ALA A 177 -24.04 1.69 4.03
N LEU A 178 -22.79 2.06 3.71
CA LEU A 178 -22.38 2.42 2.35
C LEU A 178 -22.60 1.25 1.37
N ALA A 179 -22.12 0.06 1.70
CA ALA A 179 -22.30 -1.13 0.86
C ALA A 179 -23.79 -1.43 0.63
N HIS A 180 -24.62 -1.40 1.67
CA HIS A 180 -26.05 -1.71 1.62
C HIS A 180 -26.94 -0.58 1.08
N GLY A 181 -26.39 0.31 0.25
CA GLY A 181 -27.17 1.22 -0.59
C GLY A 181 -27.00 2.71 -0.26
N GLU A 182 -26.35 3.10 0.85
CA GLU A 182 -26.08 4.53 1.10
C GLU A 182 -25.05 5.12 0.12
N ALA A 183 -24.19 4.29 -0.48
CA ALA A 183 -23.20 4.70 -1.46
C ALA A 183 -23.78 5.52 -2.64
N VAL A 184 -25.04 5.29 -3.01
CA VAL A 184 -25.72 6.03 -4.10
C VAL A 184 -25.87 7.53 -3.83
N ASN A 185 -25.83 7.92 -2.56
CA ASN A 185 -25.98 9.31 -2.10
C ASN A 185 -24.68 10.11 -2.20
N TYR A 186 -23.55 9.44 -2.47
CA TYR A 186 -22.21 10.02 -2.52
C TYR A 186 -21.59 9.88 -3.90
N ALA A 187 -20.60 10.72 -4.22
CA ALA A 187 -19.82 10.56 -5.45
C ALA A 187 -18.75 9.46 -5.26
N MET A 188 -19.16 8.21 -5.48
CA MET A 188 -18.29 7.04 -5.31
C MET A 188 -17.34 6.84 -6.50
N PRO A 189 -16.09 6.38 -6.26
CA PRO A 189 -15.18 6.01 -7.33
C PRO A 189 -15.61 4.67 -7.95
N SER A 190 -16.39 4.72 -9.04
CA SER A 190 -16.82 3.53 -9.78
C SER A 190 -16.74 3.72 -11.29
N TYR A 191 -16.36 2.64 -11.98
CA TYR A 191 -16.19 2.55 -13.44
C TYR A 191 -17.23 1.62 -14.08
N ASN A 192 -18.29 1.28 -13.36
CA ASN A 192 -19.41 0.48 -13.87
C ASN A 192 -20.75 1.22 -13.68
N ASN A 193 -21.79 0.70 -14.32
CA ASN A 193 -23.16 1.22 -14.25
C ASN A 193 -24.17 0.21 -13.66
N THR A 194 -23.67 -0.86 -13.04
CA THR A 194 -24.53 -1.90 -12.45
C THR A 194 -25.04 -1.42 -11.09
N PRO A 195 -26.35 -1.45 -10.83
CA PRO A 195 -26.88 -1.09 -9.51
C PRO A 195 -26.24 -1.92 -8.40
N ASP A 196 -25.97 -1.28 -7.26
CA ASP A 196 -25.44 -1.89 -6.04
C ASP A 196 -24.07 -2.59 -6.17
N VAL A 197 -23.41 -2.41 -7.30
CA VAL A 197 -22.06 -2.93 -7.56
C VAL A 197 -21.19 -1.75 -7.92
N TYR A 198 -20.14 -1.48 -7.16
CA TYR A 198 -19.17 -0.42 -7.44
C TYR A 198 -17.83 -1.10 -7.75
N ILE A 199 -17.21 -0.79 -8.89
CA ILE A 199 -15.96 -1.45 -9.33
C ILE A 199 -14.95 -0.39 -9.75
N GLY A 200 -13.75 -0.45 -9.16
CA GLY A 200 -12.62 0.39 -9.51
C GLY A 200 -11.98 0.04 -10.86
N GLN A 201 -10.79 0.61 -11.12
CA GLN A 201 -10.06 0.32 -12.36
C GLN A 201 -9.27 -0.98 -12.26
N ASN A 202 -9.01 -1.67 -13.38
CA ASN A 202 -8.13 -2.84 -13.44
C ASN A 202 -8.54 -3.97 -12.48
N VAL A 203 -9.85 -4.23 -12.36
CA VAL A 203 -10.36 -5.35 -11.58
C VAL A 203 -10.44 -6.60 -12.46
N SER A 204 -9.81 -7.69 -12.02
CA SER A 204 -9.83 -8.99 -12.68
C SER A 204 -10.64 -9.98 -11.85
N ILE A 205 -11.74 -10.48 -12.41
CA ILE A 205 -12.64 -11.43 -11.76
C ILE A 205 -12.60 -12.73 -12.56
N SER A 206 -12.27 -13.85 -11.92
CA SER A 206 -12.31 -15.16 -12.58
C SER A 206 -13.72 -15.48 -13.09
N ARG A 207 -13.82 -16.31 -14.14
CA ARG A 207 -15.11 -16.70 -14.74
C ARG A 207 -15.97 -17.56 -13.84
N THR A 208 -15.35 -18.29 -12.93
CA THR A 208 -16.00 -19.17 -11.94
C THR A 208 -16.33 -18.44 -10.65
N ALA A 209 -15.79 -17.24 -10.44
CA ALA A 209 -16.07 -16.46 -9.25
C ALA A 209 -17.49 -15.90 -9.28
N GLU A 210 -18.16 -15.93 -8.13
CA GLU A 210 -19.50 -15.39 -7.96
C GLU A 210 -19.42 -14.08 -7.17
N VAL A 211 -19.96 -13.01 -7.75
CA VAL A 211 -20.04 -11.69 -7.12
C VAL A 211 -21.49 -11.36 -6.89
N ASN A 212 -21.91 -11.42 -5.62
CA ASN A 212 -23.27 -11.26 -5.15
C ASN A 212 -23.47 -9.83 -4.61
N PRO A 213 -24.21 -8.95 -5.30
CA PRO A 213 -24.44 -7.59 -4.86
C PRO A 213 -25.20 -7.53 -3.51
N PRO A 214 -25.05 -6.48 -2.70
CA PRO A 214 -24.19 -5.32 -2.96
C PRO A 214 -22.70 -5.59 -2.72
N VAL A 215 -21.84 -5.02 -3.56
CA VAL A 215 -20.37 -5.07 -3.38
C VAL A 215 -19.69 -3.78 -3.80
N ILE A 216 -18.58 -3.45 -3.15
CA ILE A 216 -17.70 -2.34 -3.53
C ILE A 216 -16.28 -2.89 -3.72
N LEU A 217 -15.79 -2.88 -4.95
CA LEU A 217 -14.45 -3.33 -5.33
C LEU A 217 -13.57 -2.13 -5.68
N GLY A 218 -12.37 -2.11 -5.13
CA GLY A 218 -11.38 -1.06 -5.35
C GLY A 218 -10.73 -1.19 -6.72
N SER A 219 -9.65 -0.44 -6.92
CA SER A 219 -8.83 -0.54 -8.13
C SER A 219 -7.73 -1.58 -7.95
N ILE A 220 -7.30 -2.24 -9.03
CA ILE A 220 -6.22 -3.24 -9.02
C ILE A 220 -6.59 -4.40 -8.08
N VAL A 221 -7.83 -4.89 -8.19
CA VAL A 221 -8.33 -6.02 -7.41
C VAL A 221 -8.32 -7.28 -8.26
N GLN A 222 -7.87 -8.40 -7.71
CA GLN A 222 -7.95 -9.70 -8.36
C GLN A 222 -8.74 -10.69 -7.49
N ILE A 223 -9.67 -11.39 -8.12
CA ILE A 223 -10.54 -12.41 -7.48
C ILE A 223 -10.28 -13.75 -8.18
N GLY A 224 -9.90 -14.74 -7.38
CA GLY A 224 -9.55 -16.12 -7.76
C GLY A 224 -10.71 -16.95 -8.29
N GLU A 225 -10.41 -18.20 -8.64
CA GLU A 225 -11.37 -19.21 -9.09
C GLU A 225 -12.25 -19.70 -7.93
N ASP A 226 -13.49 -20.09 -8.24
CA ASP A 226 -14.49 -20.55 -7.27
C ASP A 226 -14.73 -19.67 -6.02
N THR A 227 -14.27 -18.41 -6.03
CA THR A 227 -14.46 -17.45 -4.93
C THR A 227 -15.87 -16.87 -4.91
N GLN A 228 -16.44 -16.70 -3.71
CA GLN A 228 -17.76 -16.07 -3.49
C GLN A 228 -17.60 -14.74 -2.76
N ILE A 229 -17.99 -13.63 -3.39
CA ILE A 229 -17.88 -12.29 -2.83
C ILE A 229 -19.28 -11.67 -2.66
N GLY A 230 -19.58 -11.24 -1.44
CA GLY A 230 -20.80 -10.52 -1.07
C GLY A 230 -21.85 -11.40 -0.39
N PRO A 231 -22.99 -10.82 0.04
CA PRO A 231 -23.33 -9.39 0.01
C PRO A 231 -22.59 -8.57 1.08
N GLY A 232 -22.58 -7.24 0.90
CA GLY A 232 -22.04 -6.30 1.90
C GLY A 232 -20.51 -6.20 1.92
N THR A 233 -19.83 -6.77 0.92
CA THR A 233 -18.37 -6.85 0.90
C THR A 233 -17.75 -5.61 0.26
N ILE A 234 -16.75 -5.05 0.94
CA ILE A 234 -15.91 -3.96 0.44
C ILE A 234 -14.49 -4.49 0.32
N ILE A 235 -13.90 -4.43 -0.87
CA ILE A 235 -12.51 -4.81 -1.13
C ILE A 235 -11.73 -3.58 -1.55
N GLY A 236 -10.69 -3.26 -0.79
CA GLY A 236 -9.82 -2.12 -0.99
C GLY A 236 -8.91 -2.24 -2.20
N ASP A 237 -8.33 -1.12 -2.59
CA ASP A 237 -7.41 -1.05 -3.72
C ASP A 237 -6.21 -1.99 -3.54
N ASN A 238 -5.66 -2.50 -4.64
CA ASN A 238 -4.48 -3.37 -4.65
C ASN A 238 -4.61 -4.58 -3.71
N SER A 239 -5.75 -5.26 -3.79
CA SER A 239 -6.04 -6.44 -2.96
C SER A 239 -6.28 -7.68 -3.83
N PHE A 240 -5.87 -8.83 -3.31
CA PHE A 240 -5.97 -10.11 -3.99
C PHE A 240 -6.76 -11.07 -3.12
N ILE A 241 -7.82 -11.65 -3.66
CA ILE A 241 -8.57 -12.73 -3.04
C ILE A 241 -8.30 -14.00 -3.82
N ASP A 242 -7.75 -15.00 -3.15
CA ASP A 242 -7.35 -16.27 -3.76
C ASP A 242 -8.53 -17.24 -3.93
N ASP A 243 -8.24 -18.38 -4.53
CA ASP A 243 -9.22 -19.36 -4.96
C ASP A 243 -10.01 -20.00 -3.80
N ASP A 244 -11.26 -20.39 -4.06
CA ASP A 244 -12.16 -21.09 -3.11
C ASP A 244 -12.37 -20.35 -1.77
N THR A 245 -12.44 -19.03 -1.81
CA THR A 245 -12.65 -18.18 -0.62
C THR A 245 -14.02 -17.52 -0.62
N THR A 246 -14.65 -17.40 0.54
CA THR A 246 -15.93 -16.72 0.73
C THR A 246 -15.77 -15.48 1.60
N VAL A 247 -16.21 -14.32 1.10
CA VAL A 247 -16.17 -13.04 1.83
C VAL A 247 -17.54 -12.38 1.78
N ALA A 248 -18.20 -12.21 2.94
CA ALA A 248 -19.46 -11.49 3.06
C ALA A 248 -19.49 -10.58 4.30
N GLU A 249 -20.25 -9.49 4.22
CA GLU A 249 -20.41 -8.48 5.29
C GLU A 249 -19.05 -8.09 5.89
N SER A 250 -18.06 -7.82 5.06
CA SER A 250 -16.68 -7.64 5.52
C SER A 250 -15.98 -6.54 4.74
N VAL A 251 -15.03 -5.89 5.41
CA VAL A 251 -14.19 -4.84 4.82
C VAL A 251 -12.77 -5.39 4.69
N ILE A 252 -12.37 -5.71 3.47
CA ILE A 252 -10.98 -6.00 3.13
C ILE A 252 -10.33 -4.65 2.81
N MET A 253 -9.42 -4.18 3.67
CA MET A 253 -8.70 -2.94 3.46
C MET A 253 -7.69 -3.08 2.31
N GLY A 254 -7.30 -1.95 1.71
CA GLY A 254 -6.34 -1.96 0.60
C GLY A 254 -4.99 -2.58 0.97
N ASN A 255 -4.24 -3.03 -0.03
CA ASN A 255 -2.95 -3.71 0.12
C ASN A 255 -3.05 -5.01 0.94
N SER A 256 -4.16 -5.74 0.85
CA SER A 256 -4.37 -7.00 1.56
C SER A 256 -4.44 -8.18 0.60
N TYR A 257 -3.79 -9.28 0.97
CA TYR A 257 -3.91 -10.58 0.32
C TYR A 257 -4.76 -11.49 1.19
N VAL A 258 -5.79 -12.12 0.62
CA VAL A 258 -6.63 -13.13 1.27
C VAL A 258 -6.35 -14.48 0.63
N GLY A 259 -5.80 -15.43 1.38
CA GLY A 259 -5.44 -16.76 0.89
C GLY A 259 -6.63 -17.67 0.54
N CYS A 260 -6.32 -18.88 0.07
CA CYS A 260 -7.32 -19.85 -0.41
C CYS A 260 -8.12 -20.50 0.74
N HIS A 261 -9.33 -21.00 0.43
CA HIS A 261 -10.16 -21.81 1.35
C HIS A 261 -10.51 -21.09 2.67
N LEU A 262 -10.71 -19.78 2.61
CA LEU A 262 -11.06 -18.97 3.77
C LEU A 262 -12.54 -18.57 3.78
N GLU A 263 -13.10 -18.41 4.98
CA GLU A 263 -14.43 -17.86 5.20
C GLU A 263 -14.32 -16.60 6.06
N ILE A 264 -14.55 -15.44 5.46
CA ILE A 264 -14.44 -14.13 6.11
C ILE A 264 -15.83 -13.51 6.19
N LEU A 265 -16.40 -13.54 7.40
CA LEU A 265 -17.75 -13.04 7.68
C LEU A 265 -17.75 -12.06 8.85
N ASN A 266 -18.32 -10.88 8.66
CA ASN A 266 -18.39 -9.84 9.70
C ASN A 266 -17.02 -9.49 10.27
N LYS A 267 -16.04 -9.25 9.39
CA LYS A 267 -14.66 -8.93 9.77
C LYS A 267 -14.13 -7.73 9.01
N ILE A 268 -13.10 -7.13 9.59
CA ILE A 268 -12.23 -6.20 8.87
C ILE A 268 -10.90 -6.92 8.68
N VAL A 269 -10.40 -6.96 7.45
CA VAL A 269 -9.07 -7.48 7.14
C VAL A 269 -8.17 -6.31 6.82
N TYR A 270 -7.04 -6.21 7.51
CA TYR A 270 -6.05 -5.15 7.28
C TYR A 270 -4.67 -5.79 7.19
N ARG A 271 -4.10 -5.85 5.99
CA ARG A 271 -2.83 -6.53 5.72
C ARG A 271 -2.90 -7.98 6.20
N ASN A 272 -2.04 -8.37 7.15
CA ASN A 272 -2.00 -9.71 7.74
C ASN A 272 -2.87 -9.87 9.01
N MET A 273 -3.75 -8.89 9.29
CA MET A 273 -4.58 -8.87 10.50
C MET A 273 -6.05 -9.09 10.17
N ILE A 274 -6.72 -9.95 10.93
CA ILE A 274 -8.18 -10.04 10.97
C ILE A 274 -8.68 -9.39 12.26
N ILE A 275 -9.61 -8.47 12.11
CA ILE A 275 -10.17 -7.68 13.20
C ILE A 275 -11.67 -7.96 13.31
N ASN A 276 -12.13 -8.25 14.53
CA ASN A 276 -13.55 -8.30 14.83
C ASN A 276 -14.05 -6.89 15.18
N PRO A 277 -14.97 -6.29 14.39
CA PRO A 277 -15.39 -4.91 14.59
C PRO A 277 -16.18 -4.68 15.89
N ARG A 278 -16.87 -5.70 16.41
CA ARG A 278 -17.70 -5.60 17.62
C ARG A 278 -16.90 -5.83 18.90
N THR A 279 -15.95 -6.76 18.86
CA THR A 279 -15.17 -7.12 20.06
C THR A 279 -13.82 -6.42 20.13
N GLY A 280 -13.35 -5.83 19.02
CA GLY A 280 -12.01 -5.26 18.90
C GLY A 280 -10.87 -6.29 18.89
N LEU A 281 -11.19 -7.59 18.86
CA LEU A 281 -10.18 -8.65 18.83
C LEU A 281 -9.37 -8.58 17.52
N LYS A 282 -8.05 -8.44 17.65
CA LYS A 282 -7.08 -8.51 16.56
C LYS A 282 -6.44 -9.90 16.54
N LEU A 283 -6.46 -10.55 15.38
CA LEU A 283 -5.76 -11.81 15.14
C LEU A 283 -4.71 -11.54 14.08
N ASP A 284 -3.43 -11.51 14.50
CA ASP A 284 -2.30 -11.50 13.59
C ASP A 284 -2.15 -12.90 13.00
N ILE A 285 -2.31 -13.00 11.68
CA ILE A 285 -2.06 -14.24 10.97
C ILE A 285 -0.56 -14.28 10.68
N ILE A 286 0.13 -15.17 11.40
CA ILE A 286 1.59 -15.37 11.31
C ILE A 286 1.94 -16.36 10.18
N ASP A 287 0.94 -17.02 9.60
CA ASP A 287 1.15 -17.94 8.49
C ASP A 287 1.35 -17.14 7.18
N ASP A 288 2.58 -17.22 6.64
CA ASP A 288 3.05 -16.68 5.34
C ASP A 288 2.14 -17.02 4.13
N PHE A 289 1.17 -17.92 4.31
CA PHE A 289 0.28 -18.43 3.27
C PHE A 289 -1.15 -17.86 3.33
N VAL A 290 -1.57 -17.24 4.44
CA VAL A 290 -2.99 -16.94 4.69
C VAL A 290 -3.30 -15.45 4.54
N LEU A 291 -2.41 -14.54 4.96
CA LEU A 291 -2.50 -13.11 4.68
C LEU A 291 -1.09 -12.49 4.66
N THR A 292 -0.64 -11.95 3.52
CA THR A 292 0.70 -11.33 3.39
C THR A 292 0.56 -9.86 3.01
N SER A 293 1.35 -8.98 3.64
CA SER A 293 1.46 -7.56 3.27
C SER A 293 2.17 -7.41 1.93
N ILE A 294 1.59 -6.60 1.02
CA ILE A 294 2.19 -6.33 -0.31
C ILE A 294 3.30 -5.26 -0.22
N GLU A 295 3.36 -4.50 0.88
CA GLU A 295 4.36 -3.46 1.15
C GLU A 295 5.05 -3.73 2.48
N ASP A 296 6.20 -4.41 2.48
CA ASP A 296 7.00 -4.58 3.69
C ASP A 296 8.12 -3.53 3.77
N GLU A 297 7.97 -2.58 4.69
CA GLU A 297 9.05 -1.71 5.13
C GLU A 297 10.04 -2.46 6.04
N SER A 298 11.28 -2.59 5.56
CA SER A 298 12.51 -2.42 6.35
C SER A 298 12.89 -3.43 7.45
N VAL A 299 12.50 -4.70 7.34
CA VAL A 299 13.14 -5.78 8.13
C VAL A 299 14.16 -6.51 7.26
N ARG A 300 15.37 -6.74 7.78
CA ARG A 300 16.42 -7.54 7.10
C ARG A 300 15.76 -8.79 6.48
N PRO A 301 15.95 -9.10 5.18
CA PRO A 301 15.35 -10.32 4.64
C PRO A 301 15.87 -11.49 5.48
N ARG A 302 14.98 -12.13 6.24
CA ARG A 302 15.31 -13.36 6.97
C ARG A 302 15.61 -14.39 5.90
N VAL A 303 16.88 -14.51 5.52
CA VAL A 303 17.33 -15.58 4.64
C VAL A 303 16.97 -16.89 5.34
N SER A 304 16.01 -17.62 4.78
CA SER A 304 15.50 -18.86 5.35
C SER A 304 16.66 -19.77 5.76
N HIS A 305 16.58 -20.34 6.96
CA HIS A 305 17.59 -21.28 7.48
C HIS A 305 17.84 -22.44 6.51
N LEU A 306 16.82 -22.81 5.72
CA LEU A 306 16.89 -23.83 4.69
C LEU A 306 17.82 -23.44 3.54
N GLN A 307 17.78 -22.19 3.06
CA GLN A 307 18.71 -21.73 2.02
C GLN A 307 20.16 -21.70 2.51
N ARG A 308 20.39 -21.37 3.79
CA ARG A 308 21.73 -21.42 4.40
C ARG A 308 22.24 -22.86 4.52
N LEU A 309 21.37 -23.79 4.91
CA LEU A 309 21.68 -25.21 4.96
C LEU A 309 22.03 -25.76 3.57
N LEU A 310 21.23 -25.42 2.55
CA LEU A 310 21.50 -25.80 1.16
C LEU A 310 22.81 -25.18 0.64
N ALA A 311 23.10 -23.93 1.00
CA ALA A 311 24.37 -23.29 0.63
C ALA A 311 25.57 -23.99 1.29
N LEU A 312 25.43 -24.41 2.56
CA LEU A 312 26.45 -25.16 3.29
C LEU A 312 26.68 -26.55 2.69
N LEU A 313 25.61 -27.28 2.34
CA LEU A 313 25.69 -28.57 1.66
C LEU A 313 26.37 -28.43 0.28
N THR A 314 25.98 -27.42 -0.49
CA THR A 314 26.60 -27.12 -1.79
C THR A 314 28.08 -26.80 -1.63
N TRP A 315 28.45 -26.02 -0.61
CA TRP A 315 29.84 -25.69 -0.29
C TRP A 315 30.66 -26.92 0.08
N MET A 316 30.11 -27.85 0.87
CA MET A 316 30.76 -29.13 1.20
C MET A 316 30.97 -30.03 -0.02
N ILE A 317 30.05 -30.03 -0.98
CA ILE A 317 30.19 -30.80 -2.22
C ILE A 317 31.21 -30.15 -3.16
N TRP A 318 31.27 -28.81 -3.20
CA TRP A 318 32.15 -28.07 -4.11
C TRP A 318 33.57 -27.89 -3.60
N ILE A 319 33.83 -27.95 -2.29
CA ILE A 319 35.19 -27.76 -1.75
C ILE A 319 36.23 -28.77 -2.30
N PRO A 320 35.98 -30.11 -2.40
CA PRO A 320 36.98 -31.02 -2.96
C PRO A 320 37.15 -30.83 -4.48
N LEU A 321 36.07 -30.50 -5.19
CA LEU A 321 36.09 -30.22 -6.64
C LEU A 321 36.86 -28.93 -6.95
N TRP A 322 36.69 -27.90 -6.13
CA TRP A 322 37.42 -26.65 -6.27
C TRP A 322 38.91 -26.83 -5.94
N LEU A 323 39.24 -27.55 -4.87
CA LEU A 323 40.64 -27.82 -4.48
C LEU A 323 41.40 -28.63 -5.53
N SER A 324 40.74 -29.58 -6.20
CA SER A 324 41.38 -30.38 -7.25
C SER A 324 41.66 -29.56 -8.52
N LEU A 325 40.75 -28.67 -8.92
CA LEU A 325 40.89 -27.88 -10.16
C LEU A 325 41.74 -26.61 -10.00
N ARG A 326 41.81 -26.05 -8.79
CA ARG A 326 42.50 -24.77 -8.51
C ARG A 326 43.96 -24.69 -8.97
N PRO A 327 44.83 -25.71 -8.79
CA PRO A 327 46.25 -25.61 -9.15
C PRO A 327 46.49 -25.40 -10.65
N TRP A 328 45.53 -25.83 -11.49
CA TRP A 328 45.62 -25.77 -12.95
C TRP A 328 44.93 -24.53 -13.55
N LEU A 329 44.41 -23.62 -12.73
CA LEU A 329 43.65 -22.45 -13.17
C LEU A 329 44.36 -21.15 -12.78
N ARG A 330 44.63 -20.29 -13.77
CA ARG A 330 45.07 -18.91 -13.54
C ARG A 330 43.85 -18.01 -13.34
N ILE A 331 43.38 -17.98 -12.11
CA ILE A 331 42.20 -17.21 -11.72
C ILE A 331 42.51 -15.70 -11.73
N ARG A 332 41.65 -14.92 -12.38
CA ARG A 332 41.60 -13.46 -12.24
C ARG A 332 40.24 -13.04 -11.69
N TRP A 333 40.21 -11.92 -10.99
CA TRP A 333 39.01 -11.39 -10.34
C TRP A 333 38.81 -9.93 -10.74
N LYS A 334 37.55 -9.52 -10.87
CA LYS A 334 37.14 -8.12 -10.96
C LYS A 334 36.40 -7.76 -9.67
N LEU A 335 36.77 -6.64 -9.06
CA LEU A 335 35.98 -6.09 -7.97
C LEU A 335 34.79 -5.35 -8.58
N VAL A 336 33.58 -5.79 -8.26
CA VAL A 336 32.33 -5.17 -8.72
C VAL A 336 31.50 -4.84 -7.50
N GLU A 337 31.07 -3.59 -7.40
CA GLU A 337 30.15 -3.16 -6.36
C GLU A 337 28.73 -3.48 -6.80
N CYS A 338 27.98 -4.17 -5.95
CA CYS A 338 26.63 -4.67 -6.26
C CYS A 338 25.62 -4.23 -5.19
N TYR A 339 24.37 -4.01 -5.61
CA TYR A 339 23.28 -3.68 -4.68
C TYR A 339 22.85 -4.91 -3.87
N LEU A 340 22.56 -4.71 -2.57
CA LEU A 340 22.08 -5.73 -1.64
C LEU A 340 20.59 -5.63 -1.29
N SER A 341 19.94 -4.51 -1.64
CA SER A 341 18.57 -4.20 -1.28
C SER A 341 17.97 -3.22 -2.29
N ALA A 342 16.65 -3.26 -2.47
CA ALA A 342 15.90 -2.28 -3.27
C ALA A 342 16.04 -0.84 -2.72
N ASP A 343 16.31 -0.69 -1.42
CA ASP A 343 16.41 0.60 -0.71
C ASP A 343 17.63 1.46 -1.08
N ARG A 344 18.54 0.96 -1.93
CA ARG A 344 19.78 1.63 -2.39
C ARG A 344 20.77 2.01 -1.29
N LYS A 345 20.47 1.73 -0.02
CA LYS A 345 21.32 2.12 1.12
C LYS A 345 22.45 1.11 1.38
N ARG A 346 22.40 -0.06 0.74
CA ARG A 346 23.34 -1.16 0.98
C ARG A 346 23.96 -1.66 -0.32
N SER A 347 25.28 -1.54 -0.41
CA SER A 347 26.11 -2.16 -1.45
C SER A 347 27.14 -3.10 -0.82
N ILE A 348 27.55 -4.12 -1.58
CA ILE A 348 28.66 -5.00 -1.22
C ILE A 348 29.63 -5.10 -2.39
N ARG A 349 30.92 -5.08 -2.09
CA ARG A 349 31.97 -5.27 -3.08
C ARG A 349 32.22 -6.76 -3.27
N LEU A 350 31.72 -7.31 -4.37
CA LEU A 350 31.91 -8.71 -4.76
C LEU A 350 33.14 -8.84 -5.65
N LYS A 351 33.93 -9.89 -5.40
CA LYS A 351 35.01 -10.29 -6.31
C LYS A 351 34.42 -11.22 -7.34
N LEU A 352 34.04 -10.77 -8.53
CA LEU A 352 33.53 -11.66 -9.58
C LEU A 352 34.70 -12.25 -10.36
N TYR A 353 34.68 -13.56 -10.60
CA TYR A 353 35.71 -14.22 -11.40
C TYR A 353 35.66 -13.72 -12.86
N ILE A 354 36.82 -13.43 -13.44
CA ILE A 354 36.97 -13.25 -14.89
C ILE A 354 37.46 -14.60 -15.44
N TYR A 355 36.72 -15.14 -16.40
CA TYR A 355 37.01 -16.46 -16.97
C TYR A 355 38.43 -16.53 -17.56
N PRO A 356 39.26 -17.50 -17.13
CA PRO A 356 40.49 -17.82 -17.84
C PRO A 356 40.16 -18.54 -19.15
N GLY A 357 40.99 -18.37 -20.19
CA GLY A 357 40.74 -18.86 -21.56
C GLY A 357 40.51 -20.38 -21.73
N ASP A 358 40.59 -20.87 -22.97
CA ASP A 358 40.10 -22.19 -23.40
C ASP A 358 40.93 -23.42 -22.95
N SER A 359 41.09 -23.63 -21.64
CA SER A 359 41.63 -24.88 -21.10
C SER A 359 40.53 -25.89 -20.74
N MET A 360 40.86 -27.19 -20.77
CA MET A 360 39.92 -28.25 -20.36
C MET A 360 39.52 -28.09 -18.88
N ALA A 361 40.45 -27.67 -18.01
CA ALA A 361 40.16 -27.36 -16.62
C ALA A 361 39.20 -26.16 -16.47
N SER A 362 39.34 -25.12 -17.30
CA SER A 362 38.43 -23.96 -17.32
C SER A 362 37.02 -24.36 -17.72
N ARG A 363 36.89 -25.26 -18.71
CA ARG A 363 35.59 -25.84 -19.12
C ARG A 363 34.92 -26.61 -17.99
N TRP A 364 35.64 -27.48 -17.28
CA TRP A 364 35.07 -28.21 -16.14
C TRP A 364 34.75 -27.30 -14.95
N PHE A 365 35.59 -26.29 -14.70
CA PHE A 365 35.35 -25.28 -13.68
C PHE A 365 34.02 -24.54 -13.91
N ARG A 366 33.74 -24.18 -15.17
CA ARG A 366 32.46 -23.58 -15.58
C ARG A 366 31.29 -24.57 -15.48
N ARG A 367 31.47 -25.80 -15.95
CA ARG A 367 30.39 -26.81 -15.94
C ARG A 367 29.88 -27.11 -14.55
N LEU A 368 30.79 -27.10 -13.56
CA LEU A 368 30.45 -27.33 -12.16
C LEU A 368 30.05 -26.04 -11.42
N SER A 369 29.94 -24.90 -12.11
CA SER A 369 29.61 -23.58 -11.52
C SER A 369 30.56 -23.14 -10.38
N LEU A 370 31.81 -23.62 -10.40
CA LEU A 370 32.79 -23.38 -9.33
C LEU A 370 33.32 -21.94 -9.31
N ASP A 371 33.00 -21.15 -10.33
CA ASP A 371 33.22 -19.70 -10.39
C ASP A 371 32.45 -18.94 -9.30
N ARG A 372 31.45 -19.57 -8.66
CA ARG A 372 30.66 -18.96 -7.58
C ARG A 372 31.01 -19.48 -6.20
N PHE A 373 31.98 -20.39 -6.10
CA PHE A 373 32.33 -21.08 -4.85
C PHE A 373 32.66 -20.12 -3.70
N HIS A 374 33.38 -19.03 -3.97
CA HIS A 374 33.74 -18.01 -2.98
C HIS A 374 32.55 -17.17 -2.50
N LEU A 375 31.48 -17.06 -3.30
CA LEU A 375 30.26 -16.35 -2.93
C LEU A 375 29.33 -17.21 -2.05
N LEU A 376 29.47 -18.55 -2.07
CA LEU A 376 28.72 -19.42 -1.16
C LEU A 376 28.99 -19.08 0.31
N GLY A 377 30.19 -18.60 0.65
CA GLY A 377 30.50 -18.13 2.00
C GLY A 377 29.64 -16.94 2.44
N LEU A 378 29.27 -16.04 1.52
CA LEU A 378 28.35 -14.94 1.77
C LEU A 378 26.91 -15.45 1.93
N ALA A 379 26.53 -16.46 1.13
CA ALA A 379 25.22 -17.10 1.26
C ALA A 379 25.04 -17.83 2.61
N ILE A 380 26.08 -18.49 3.11
CA ILE A 380 26.08 -19.16 4.42
C ILE A 380 25.99 -18.14 5.57
N ARG A 381 26.67 -17.00 5.46
CA ARG A 381 26.57 -15.88 6.43
C ARG A 381 25.20 -15.21 6.41
N GLY A 382 24.47 -15.35 5.30
CA GLY A 382 23.18 -14.72 5.08
C GLY A 382 23.25 -13.33 4.47
N ASP A 383 24.41 -12.94 3.92
CA ASP A 383 24.61 -11.67 3.20
C ASP A 383 24.07 -11.75 1.75
N LEU A 384 23.93 -12.96 1.21
CA LEU A 384 23.33 -13.27 -0.09
C LEU A 384 22.35 -14.44 0.04
N ARG A 385 21.37 -14.54 -0.87
CA ARG A 385 20.57 -15.77 -1.00
C ARG A 385 21.30 -16.82 -1.85
N LEU A 386 21.00 -18.10 -1.64
CA LEU A 386 21.48 -19.14 -2.56
C LEU A 386 20.77 -19.01 -3.91
N VAL A 387 19.45 -18.83 -3.87
CA VAL A 387 18.60 -18.55 -5.03
C VAL A 387 17.83 -17.27 -4.74
N GLY A 388 17.88 -16.33 -5.67
CA GLY A 388 17.43 -14.96 -5.47
C GLY A 388 17.42 -14.16 -6.76
N SER A 389 17.18 -12.85 -6.63
CA SER A 389 17.23 -11.95 -7.78
C SER A 389 18.64 -11.89 -8.37
N LYS A 390 18.74 -11.61 -9.67
CA LYS A 390 20.03 -11.47 -10.36
C LYS A 390 20.88 -10.39 -9.71
N ILE A 391 22.15 -10.70 -9.45
CA ILE A 391 23.09 -9.74 -8.87
C ILE A 391 23.30 -8.57 -9.85
N MET A 392 22.88 -7.38 -9.44
CA MET A 392 23.02 -6.15 -10.21
C MET A 392 24.22 -5.32 -9.73
N ALA A 393 25.11 -4.97 -10.66
CA ALA A 393 26.22 -4.07 -10.41
C ALA A 393 25.73 -2.61 -10.29
N VAL A 394 26.40 -1.81 -9.47
CA VAL A 394 26.13 -0.38 -9.31
C VAL A 394 26.48 0.36 -10.61
N ASN A 395 25.46 0.68 -11.38
CA ASN A 395 25.52 1.54 -12.57
C ASN A 395 24.18 2.31 -12.74
N PRO A 396 24.15 3.40 -13.54
CA PRO A 396 22.94 4.21 -13.70
C PRO A 396 21.76 3.46 -14.35
N GLU A 397 22.05 2.42 -15.13
CA GLU A 397 21.04 1.62 -15.83
C GLU A 397 20.32 0.65 -14.89
N ASN A 398 21.06 -0.09 -14.07
CA ASN A 398 20.49 -0.98 -13.06
C ASN A 398 19.86 -0.20 -11.91
N GLU A 399 20.29 1.04 -11.65
CA GLU A 399 19.61 1.91 -10.70
C GLU A 399 18.16 2.17 -11.12
N ARG A 400 17.93 2.50 -12.41
CA ARG A 400 16.57 2.65 -12.96
C ARG A 400 15.76 1.37 -12.92
N ARG A 401 16.40 0.22 -13.11
CA ARG A 401 15.72 -1.09 -13.00
C ARG A 401 15.34 -1.41 -11.56
N LEU A 402 16.23 -1.10 -10.60
CA LEU A 402 15.99 -1.37 -9.19
C LEU A 402 14.73 -0.67 -8.66
N HIS A 403 14.41 0.51 -9.21
CA HIS A 403 13.17 1.24 -8.91
C HIS A 403 11.89 0.48 -9.25
N GLN A 404 11.94 -0.49 -10.17
CA GLN A 404 10.78 -1.25 -10.59
C GLN A 404 10.55 -2.51 -9.75
N PHE A 405 11.53 -2.90 -8.93
CA PHE A 405 11.45 -4.13 -8.14
C PHE A 405 11.06 -3.82 -6.69
N PRO A 406 9.90 -4.31 -6.21
CA PRO A 406 9.42 -4.03 -4.85
C PRO A 406 10.28 -4.68 -3.77
N ASP A 407 10.72 -5.95 -3.96
CA ASP A 407 11.59 -6.68 -3.02
C ASP A 407 12.80 -7.30 -3.74
N TYR A 408 13.80 -6.46 -4.04
CA TYR A 408 15.06 -6.93 -4.64
C TYR A 408 15.99 -7.53 -3.58
N VAL A 409 16.20 -8.84 -3.64
CA VAL A 409 17.16 -9.55 -2.79
C VAL A 409 18.07 -10.44 -3.64
N PRO A 410 19.36 -10.09 -3.79
CA PRO A 410 20.26 -10.80 -4.69
C PRO A 410 20.56 -12.23 -4.24
N GLY A 411 20.60 -13.14 -5.22
CA GLY A 411 20.96 -14.54 -5.02
C GLY A 411 22.10 -15.01 -5.91
N LEU A 412 22.66 -16.17 -5.55
CA LEU A 412 23.76 -16.79 -6.28
C LEU A 412 23.34 -17.40 -7.62
N PHE A 413 22.12 -17.90 -7.69
CA PHE A 413 21.45 -18.36 -8.90
C PHE A 413 20.15 -17.57 -9.06
N SER A 414 19.87 -17.12 -10.29
CA SER A 414 18.66 -16.38 -10.61
C SER A 414 17.75 -17.15 -11.58
N TYR A 415 16.48 -16.76 -11.63
CA TYR A 415 15.51 -17.31 -12.56
C TYR A 415 15.87 -16.99 -14.02
N SER A 416 16.28 -15.75 -14.28
CA SER A 416 16.79 -15.28 -15.57
C SER A 416 18.00 -16.10 -16.05
N GLU A 417 18.88 -16.48 -15.12
CA GLU A 417 19.94 -17.42 -15.42
C GLU A 417 19.36 -18.77 -15.82
N MET A 418 18.48 -19.41 -15.04
CA MET A 418 17.92 -20.72 -15.35
C MET A 418 17.39 -20.81 -16.80
N LEU A 419 16.64 -19.80 -17.24
CA LEU A 419 16.06 -19.73 -18.59
C LEU A 419 17.09 -19.41 -19.69
N GLY A 420 18.20 -18.75 -19.33
CA GLY A 420 19.28 -18.43 -20.28
C GLY A 420 19.09 -17.11 -20.99
N HIS A 421 18.21 -16.26 -20.46
CA HIS A 421 17.93 -14.93 -20.96
C HIS A 421 18.97 -13.88 -20.50
N GLU A 422 20.14 -14.32 -20.01
CA GLU A 422 21.15 -13.46 -19.36
C GLU A 422 21.60 -12.25 -20.19
N ASN A 423 21.51 -12.35 -21.52
CA ASN A 423 21.95 -11.37 -22.51
C ASN A 423 20.83 -10.42 -22.99
N ASP A 424 19.56 -10.73 -22.75
CA ASP A 424 18.44 -9.88 -23.13
C ASP A 424 17.96 -9.10 -21.90
N SER A 425 18.21 -7.79 -21.92
CA SER A 425 17.89 -6.93 -20.79
C SER A 425 16.41 -6.87 -20.45
N LEU A 426 15.52 -6.94 -21.46
CA LEU A 426 14.07 -6.85 -21.25
C LEU A 426 13.53 -8.17 -20.70
N GLN A 427 14.01 -9.30 -21.23
CA GLN A 427 13.65 -10.61 -20.69
C GLN A 427 14.12 -10.80 -19.26
N VAL A 428 15.34 -10.33 -18.93
CA VAL A 428 15.82 -10.36 -17.53
C VAL A 428 14.88 -9.59 -16.61
N GLU A 429 14.42 -8.40 -17.01
CA GLU A 429 13.50 -7.60 -16.18
C GLU A 429 12.17 -8.32 -15.92
N MET A 430 11.59 -8.93 -16.96
CA MET A 430 10.39 -9.76 -16.83
C MET A 430 10.61 -10.98 -15.93
N ASP A 431 11.75 -11.67 -16.10
CA ASP A 431 12.13 -12.86 -15.33
C ASP A 431 12.35 -12.52 -13.85
N GLU A 432 12.93 -11.35 -13.55
CA GLU A 432 13.12 -10.88 -12.18
C GLU A 432 11.78 -10.53 -11.51
N LEU A 433 10.87 -9.83 -12.19
CA LEU A 433 9.52 -9.56 -11.67
C LEU A 433 8.78 -10.87 -11.42
N TYR A 434 8.78 -11.78 -12.38
CA TYR A 434 8.16 -13.09 -12.23
C TYR A 434 8.69 -13.83 -11.00
N TYR A 435 10.01 -13.87 -10.84
CA TYR A 435 10.64 -14.51 -9.69
C TYR A 435 10.24 -13.85 -8.37
N ILE A 436 10.23 -12.53 -8.28
CA ILE A 436 9.85 -11.80 -7.06
C ILE A 436 8.42 -12.16 -6.63
N TYR A 437 7.47 -12.20 -7.57
CA TYR A 437 6.07 -12.52 -7.27
C TYR A 437 5.80 -14.01 -7.00
N HIS A 438 6.58 -14.92 -7.59
CA HIS A 438 6.35 -16.37 -7.51
C HIS A 438 7.40 -17.11 -6.65
N ALA A 439 8.21 -16.38 -5.89
CA ALA A 439 9.30 -16.93 -5.10
C ALA A 439 8.77 -17.94 -4.06
N SER A 440 8.99 -19.23 -4.33
CA SER A 440 8.60 -20.33 -3.44
C SER A 440 9.77 -21.29 -3.23
N PHE A 441 9.67 -22.17 -2.23
CA PHE A 441 10.68 -23.22 -2.03
C PHE A 441 10.81 -24.14 -3.25
N ALA A 442 9.68 -24.53 -3.85
CA ALA A 442 9.65 -25.39 -5.03
C ALA A 442 10.31 -24.71 -6.24
N LEU A 443 9.99 -23.43 -6.49
CA LEU A 443 10.62 -22.66 -7.56
C LEU A 443 12.12 -22.49 -7.32
N ASN A 444 12.54 -22.18 -6.09
CA ASN A 444 13.95 -22.04 -5.73
C ASN A 444 14.73 -23.34 -5.94
N TRP A 445 14.16 -24.48 -5.53
CA TRP A 445 14.75 -25.78 -5.76
C TRP A 445 14.88 -26.07 -7.25
N GLU A 446 13.86 -25.76 -8.04
CA GLU A 446 13.89 -25.98 -9.48
C GLU A 446 14.91 -25.10 -10.20
N ILE A 447 15.01 -23.82 -9.81
CA ILE A 447 16.04 -22.89 -10.31
C ILE A 447 17.44 -23.45 -10.02
N LEU A 448 17.71 -23.86 -8.79
CA LEU A 448 19.00 -24.40 -8.40
C LEU A 448 19.33 -25.66 -9.21
N ARG A 449 18.41 -26.64 -9.24
CA ARG A 449 18.60 -27.93 -9.91
C ARG A 449 18.79 -27.75 -11.41
N ARG A 450 17.93 -26.98 -12.08
CA ARG A 450 18.01 -26.74 -13.53
C ARG A 450 19.22 -25.90 -13.89
N SER A 451 19.58 -24.89 -13.12
CA SER A 451 20.77 -24.07 -13.40
C SER A 451 22.05 -24.91 -13.32
N LEU A 452 22.17 -25.77 -12.29
CA LEU A 452 23.31 -26.69 -12.16
C LEU A 452 23.35 -27.72 -13.29
N LEU A 453 22.23 -28.37 -13.61
CA LEU A 453 22.14 -29.33 -14.72
C LEU A 453 22.50 -28.66 -16.05
N ARG A 454 21.93 -27.49 -16.32
CA ARG A 454 22.19 -26.77 -17.56
C ARG A 454 23.65 -26.35 -17.68
N ASN A 455 24.26 -25.88 -16.59
CA ASN A 455 25.68 -25.53 -16.61
C ASN A 455 26.56 -26.77 -16.85
N LEU A 456 26.18 -27.95 -16.33
CA LEU A 456 26.87 -29.21 -16.58
C LEU A 456 26.84 -29.62 -18.06
N PHE A 457 25.69 -29.44 -18.73
CA PHE A 457 25.46 -29.80 -20.14
C PHE A 457 25.71 -28.67 -21.14
N LYS A 458 26.21 -27.50 -20.70
CA LYS A 458 26.50 -26.37 -21.60
C LYS A 458 27.63 -26.77 -22.57
N GLU A 459 27.32 -26.83 -23.87
CA GLU A 459 28.23 -27.24 -24.95
C GLU A 459 29.10 -26.11 -25.52
N ARG A 460 29.10 -24.92 -24.92
CA ARG A 460 29.88 -23.78 -25.40
C ARG A 460 30.86 -23.27 -24.35
#